data_AF-A0A8X6GTI9-F1
#
_entry.id   AF-A0A8X6GTI9-F1
#
_cell.length_a   1.000
_cell.length_b   1.000
_cell.length_c   1.000
_cell.angle_alpha   90.00
_cell.angle_beta   90.00
_cell.angle_gamma   90.00
#
_symmetry.space_group_name_H-M   'P 1'
#
loop_
_entity.id
_entity.type
_entity.pdbx_description
1 polymer ?
#
loop_
_entity_poly.entity_id
_entity_poly.type
_entity_poly.pdbx_seq_one_letter_code
_entity_poly.pdbx_strand_id
1 'polypeptide(L)'
;MSKCSKCRRYCRLVTTFLFSHIGLCGLVVGYSLVGAFTFEALEAGYEQTKRQIMLKERENVVTGLWSLTTMSNVLSERNWTALATETLQEFEVVLVRAVRKEGYDGKDDSPLQWTFSGALLYSIIVITTIEEKERITETYLDKAAKCSFQFKVNFRMIDYGKDSEIRLLF
;
A
#
# COMPACT_ATOMS: atom_id res chain seq x y z
N MET A 1 -43.63 39.23 10.23
CA MET A 1 -43.35 38.01 9.44
C MET A 1 -41.91 37.57 9.72
N SER A 2 -41.75 36.39 10.34
CA SER A 2 -40.53 35.94 11.03
C SER A 2 -39.34 35.66 10.10
N LYS A 3 -38.14 36.11 10.50
CA LYS A 3 -36.84 35.87 9.84
C LYS A 3 -36.52 34.38 9.65
N CYS A 4 -37.20 33.50 10.37
CA CYS A 4 -37.07 32.05 10.34
C CYS A 4 -37.47 31.42 8.99
N SER A 5 -38.34 32.06 8.19
CA SER A 5 -38.75 31.54 6.87
C SER A 5 -37.72 31.80 5.75
N LYS A 6 -36.97 32.91 5.84
CA LYS A 6 -35.89 33.25 4.89
C LYS A 6 -34.66 32.36 5.08
N CYS A 7 -34.31 32.06 6.33
CA CYS A 7 -33.20 31.15 6.67
C CYS A 7 -33.48 29.71 6.18
N ARG A 8 -34.71 29.21 6.37
CA ARG A 8 -35.12 27.88 5.86
C ARG A 8 -35.09 27.77 4.33
N ARG A 9 -35.31 28.89 3.63
CA ARG A 9 -35.27 28.97 2.16
C ARG A 9 -33.84 29.02 1.64
N TYR A 10 -32.95 29.75 2.32
CA TYR A 10 -31.50 29.76 2.03
C TYR A 10 -30.83 28.42 2.33
N CYS A 11 -31.12 27.80 3.48
CA CYS A 11 -30.62 26.46 3.80
C CYS A 11 -31.13 25.42 2.80
N ARG A 12 -32.40 25.51 2.34
CA ARG A 12 -32.90 24.65 1.25
C ARG A 12 -32.14 24.88 -0.06
N LEU A 13 -31.89 26.12 -0.45
CA LEU A 13 -31.13 26.46 -1.66
C LEU A 13 -29.69 25.93 -1.60
N VAL A 14 -29.04 26.11 -0.44
CA VAL A 14 -27.69 25.60 -0.17
C VAL A 14 -27.68 24.08 -0.15
N THR A 15 -28.65 23.41 0.48
CA THR A 15 -28.75 21.95 0.38
C THR A 15 -28.96 21.49 -1.05
N THR A 16 -29.78 22.14 -1.88
CA THR A 16 -29.98 21.73 -3.28
C THR A 16 -28.74 21.97 -4.15
N PHE A 17 -27.95 23.02 -3.89
CA PHE A 17 -26.67 23.30 -4.60
C PHE A 17 -25.51 22.41 -4.15
N LEU A 18 -25.42 22.14 -2.85
CA LEU A 18 -24.50 21.16 -2.28
C LEU A 18 -24.85 19.76 -2.78
N PHE A 19 -26.12 19.41 -2.95
CA PHE A 19 -26.49 18.04 -3.34
C PHE A 19 -26.04 17.65 -4.76
N SER A 20 -25.86 18.59 -5.69
CA SER A 20 -25.64 18.23 -7.10
C SER A 20 -24.17 18.27 -7.54
N HIS A 21 -23.41 19.34 -7.24
CA HIS A 21 -22.02 19.46 -7.69
C HIS A 21 -21.04 19.69 -6.54
N ILE A 22 -21.33 20.63 -5.64
CA ILE A 22 -20.36 21.04 -4.60
C ILE A 22 -20.21 19.97 -3.51
N GLY A 23 -21.30 19.31 -3.11
CA GLY A 23 -21.28 18.22 -2.15
C GLY A 23 -20.83 16.90 -2.77
N LEU A 24 -21.01 16.69 -4.07
CA LEU A 24 -20.36 15.58 -4.77
C LEU A 24 -18.83 15.78 -4.77
N CYS A 25 -18.35 16.98 -5.11
CA CYS A 25 -16.93 17.32 -5.00
C CYS A 25 -16.41 17.20 -3.55
N GLY A 26 -17.15 17.73 -2.57
CA GLY A 26 -16.77 17.64 -1.16
C GLY A 26 -16.76 16.22 -0.62
N LEU A 27 -17.71 15.38 -1.04
CA LEU A 27 -17.76 13.96 -0.68
C LEU A 27 -16.56 13.21 -1.24
N VAL A 28 -16.20 13.45 -2.51
CA VAL A 28 -15.00 12.85 -3.14
C VAL A 28 -13.74 13.27 -2.40
N VAL A 29 -13.57 14.57 -2.10
CA VAL A 29 -12.40 15.06 -1.33
C VAL A 29 -12.36 14.42 0.07
N GLY A 30 -13.49 14.36 0.77
CA GLY A 30 -13.58 13.72 2.08
C GLY A 30 -13.21 12.24 2.04
N TYR A 31 -13.73 11.51 1.05
CA TYR A 31 -13.39 10.09 0.85
C TYR A 31 -11.91 9.89 0.52
N SER A 32 -11.33 10.75 -0.32
CA SER A 32 -9.90 10.69 -0.66
C SER A 32 -9.00 10.96 0.55
N LEU A 33 -9.40 11.86 1.45
CA LEU A 33 -8.66 12.13 2.68
C LEU A 33 -8.71 10.93 3.64
N VAL A 34 -9.89 10.32 3.83
CA VAL A 34 -10.02 9.11 4.65
C VAL A 34 -9.21 7.96 4.07
N GLY A 35 -9.24 7.78 2.74
CA GLY A 35 -8.41 6.81 2.04
C GLY A 35 -6.92 7.07 2.25
N ALA A 36 -6.47 8.32 2.12
CA ALA A 36 -5.08 8.71 2.36
C ALA A 36 -4.60 8.31 3.76
N PHE A 37 -5.34 8.69 4.80
CA PHE A 37 -4.99 8.33 6.17
C PHE A 37 -5.00 6.82 6.40
N THR A 38 -5.94 6.11 5.79
CA THR A 38 -6.06 4.65 5.93
C THR A 38 -4.86 3.95 5.28
N PHE A 39 -4.52 4.31 4.04
CA PHE A 39 -3.39 3.71 3.32
C PHE A 39 -2.05 4.03 3.97
N GLU A 40 -1.85 5.29 4.38
CA GLU A 40 -0.64 5.68 5.11
C GLU A 40 -0.51 4.89 6.42
N ALA A 41 -1.58 4.78 7.21
CA ALA A 41 -1.54 4.03 8.48
C ALA A 41 -1.28 2.53 8.30
N LEU A 42 -1.76 1.93 7.20
CA LEU A 42 -1.60 0.49 6.95
C LEU A 42 -0.27 0.14 6.29
N GLU A 43 0.17 0.93 5.31
CA GLU A 43 1.29 0.54 4.43
C GLU A 43 2.61 1.22 4.79
N ALA A 44 2.61 2.40 5.41
CA ALA A 44 3.86 3.11 5.72
C ALA A 44 4.77 2.33 6.67
N GLY A 45 4.19 1.74 7.73
CA GLY A 45 4.94 0.92 8.69
C GLY A 45 5.47 -0.37 8.05
N TYR A 46 4.68 -0.99 7.18
CA TYR A 46 5.08 -2.19 6.46
C TYR A 46 6.22 -1.92 5.47
N GLU A 47 6.12 -0.84 4.68
CA GLU A 47 7.14 -0.39 3.74
C GLU A 47 8.47 -0.13 4.44
N GLN A 48 8.44 0.63 5.54
CA GLN A 48 9.65 0.97 6.30
C GLN A 48 10.31 -0.29 6.88
N THR A 49 9.52 -1.18 7.48
CA THR A 49 10.04 -2.45 8.02
C THR A 49 10.64 -3.29 6.91
N LYS A 50 9.98 -3.38 5.75
CA LYS A 50 10.45 -4.18 4.63
C LYS A 50 11.77 -3.65 4.06
N ARG A 51 11.90 -2.33 3.91
CA ARG A 51 13.14 -1.67 3.50
C ARG A 51 14.28 -1.99 4.46
N GLN A 52 14.05 -1.89 5.77
CA GLN A 52 15.07 -2.23 6.78
C GLN A 52 15.50 -3.71 6.72
N ILE A 53 14.54 -4.63 6.55
CA ILE A 53 14.85 -6.05 6.37
C ILE A 53 15.72 -6.26 5.12
N MET A 54 15.35 -5.67 3.98
CA MET A 54 16.09 -5.83 2.73
C MET A 54 17.50 -5.22 2.79
N LEU A 55 17.66 -4.09 3.48
CA LEU A 55 18.96 -3.49 3.76
C LEU A 55 19.85 -4.42 4.60
N LYS A 56 19.28 -5.01 5.65
CA LYS A 56 20.01 -5.95 6.51
C LYS A 56 20.40 -7.23 5.75
N GLU A 57 19.51 -7.78 4.93
CA GLU A 57 19.84 -8.94 4.09
C GLU A 57 21.00 -8.64 3.13
N ARG A 58 21.00 -7.44 2.53
CA ARG A 58 22.13 -7.01 1.68
C ARG A 58 23.43 -6.90 2.48
N GLU A 59 23.40 -6.32 3.69
CA GLU A 59 24.57 -6.21 4.56
C GLU A 59 25.10 -7.59 5.00
N ASN A 60 24.20 -8.54 5.29
CA ASN A 60 24.57 -9.91 5.63
C ASN A 60 25.32 -10.59 4.48
N VAL A 61 24.84 -10.42 3.25
CA VAL A 61 25.49 -10.98 2.04
C VAL A 61 26.86 -10.37 1.83
N VAL A 62 26.99 -9.05 1.93
CA VAL A 62 28.28 -8.35 1.80
C VAL A 62 29.26 -8.84 2.86
N THR A 63 28.80 -8.95 4.11
CA THR A 63 29.61 -9.46 5.22
C THR A 63 30.00 -10.93 5.03
N GLY A 64 29.08 -11.77 4.53
CA GLY A 64 29.33 -13.16 4.18
C GLY A 64 30.42 -13.29 3.13
N LEU A 65 30.29 -12.57 2.00
CA LEU A 65 31.29 -12.53 0.94
C LEU A 65 32.65 -12.03 1.43
N TRP A 66 32.66 -11.01 2.29
CA TRP A 66 33.89 -10.49 2.91
C TRP A 66 34.56 -11.54 3.80
N SER A 67 33.78 -12.28 4.60
CA SER A 67 34.29 -13.35 5.45
C SER A 67 34.89 -14.50 4.62
N LEU A 68 34.24 -14.90 3.52
CA LEU A 68 34.77 -15.91 2.59
C LEU A 68 36.13 -15.49 2.01
N THR A 69 36.27 -14.20 1.73
CA THR A 69 37.50 -13.61 1.19
C THR A 69 38.61 -13.56 2.25
N THR A 70 38.26 -13.23 3.49
CA THR A 70 39.23 -13.00 4.57
C THR A 70 39.68 -14.30 5.26
N MET A 71 38.83 -15.34 5.30
CA MET A 71 39.14 -16.61 5.97
C MET A 71 40.04 -17.54 5.14
N SER A 72 40.22 -17.27 3.85
CA SER A 72 41.05 -18.10 2.97
C SER A 72 42.49 -17.57 2.88
N ASN A 73 43.47 -18.39 3.31
CA ASN A 73 44.90 -18.04 3.24
C ASN A 73 45.40 -17.92 1.78
N VAL A 74 44.72 -18.59 0.83
CA VAL A 74 44.92 -18.46 -0.62
C VAL A 74 43.54 -18.39 -1.28
N LEU A 75 43.25 -17.29 -1.96
CA LEU A 75 41.98 -17.06 -2.65
C LEU A 75 41.94 -17.85 -3.96
N SER A 76 41.40 -19.07 -3.93
CA SER A 76 41.23 -19.89 -5.14
C SER A 76 39.91 -19.55 -5.83
N GLU A 77 40.00 -18.99 -7.04
CA GLU A 77 38.86 -18.54 -7.85
C GLU A 77 37.73 -19.58 -7.93
N ARG A 78 38.02 -20.85 -8.23
CA ARG A 78 36.95 -21.87 -8.39
C ARG A 78 36.14 -22.13 -7.13
N ASN A 79 36.80 -22.20 -5.98
CA ASN A 79 36.13 -22.48 -4.71
C ASN A 79 35.42 -21.23 -4.18
N TRP A 80 36.06 -20.06 -4.34
CA TRP A 80 35.46 -18.79 -3.95
C TRP A 80 34.23 -18.48 -4.81
N THR A 81 34.32 -18.61 -6.13
CA THR A 81 33.20 -18.35 -7.04
C THR A 81 32.03 -19.29 -6.77
N ALA A 82 32.29 -20.57 -6.46
CA ALA A 82 31.23 -21.51 -6.08
C ALA A 82 30.48 -21.06 -4.80
N LEU A 83 31.21 -20.76 -3.73
CA LEU A 83 30.63 -20.34 -2.44
C LEU A 83 29.96 -18.96 -2.50
N ALA A 84 30.55 -18.03 -3.26
CA ALA A 84 29.97 -16.72 -3.50
C ALA A 84 28.66 -16.83 -4.30
N THR A 85 28.62 -17.70 -5.31
CA THR A 85 27.42 -17.95 -6.11
C THR A 85 26.30 -18.54 -5.25
N GLU A 86 26.61 -19.49 -4.37
CA GLU A 86 25.65 -20.07 -3.42
C GLU A 86 25.05 -18.98 -2.50
N THR A 87 25.90 -18.15 -1.90
CA THR A 87 25.48 -17.04 -1.03
C THR A 87 24.59 -16.03 -1.78
N LEU A 88 24.92 -15.74 -3.05
CA LEU A 88 24.13 -14.82 -3.89
C LEU A 88 22.78 -15.41 -4.31
N GLN A 89 22.71 -16.72 -4.58
CA GLN A 89 21.45 -17.38 -4.93
C GLN A 89 20.45 -17.35 -3.78
N GLU A 90 20.91 -17.53 -2.54
CA GLU A 90 20.04 -17.42 -1.36
C GLU A 90 19.42 -16.02 -1.24
N PHE A 91 20.25 -14.99 -1.42
CA PHE A 91 19.77 -13.60 -1.44
C PHE A 91 18.82 -13.31 -2.59
N GLU A 92 19.10 -13.83 -3.79
CA GLU A 92 18.24 -13.67 -4.96
C GLU A 92 16.83 -14.19 -4.70
N VAL A 93 16.69 -15.37 -4.06
CA VAL A 93 15.38 -15.92 -3.70
C VAL A 93 14.60 -14.99 -2.77
N VAL A 94 15.29 -14.43 -1.77
CA VAL A 94 14.68 -13.47 -0.82
C VAL A 94 14.28 -12.17 -1.53
N LEU A 95 15.16 -11.64 -2.38
CA LEU A 95 14.93 -10.42 -3.15
C LEU A 95 13.76 -10.58 -4.12
N VAL A 96 13.74 -11.65 -4.92
CA VAL A 96 12.66 -11.91 -5.89
C VAL A 96 11.31 -12.05 -5.18
N ARG A 97 11.29 -12.71 -4.01
CA ARG A 97 10.07 -12.79 -3.19
C ARG A 97 9.64 -11.40 -2.70
N ALA A 98 10.58 -10.62 -2.18
CA ALA A 98 10.32 -9.27 -1.70
C ALA A 98 9.75 -8.36 -2.80
N VAL A 99 10.30 -8.43 -4.01
CA VAL A 99 9.84 -7.62 -5.15
C VAL A 99 8.48 -8.11 -5.66
N ARG A 100 8.32 -9.42 -5.89
CA ARG A 100 7.12 -9.96 -6.56
C ARG A 100 5.90 -10.11 -5.67
N LYS A 101 6.08 -10.39 -4.38
CA LYS A 101 4.96 -10.67 -3.46
C LYS A 101 4.72 -9.53 -2.47
N GLU A 102 5.80 -8.89 -2.04
CA GLU A 102 5.74 -7.92 -0.95
C GLU A 102 5.80 -6.47 -1.50
N GLY A 103 6.16 -6.29 -2.76
CA GLY A 103 6.19 -4.99 -3.45
C GLY A 103 7.33 -4.10 -2.99
N TYR A 104 8.48 -4.69 -2.64
CA TYR A 104 9.72 -3.97 -2.44
C TYR A 104 10.20 -3.37 -3.78
N ASP A 105 10.50 -2.07 -3.80
CA ASP A 105 10.84 -1.31 -5.01
C ASP A 105 12.36 -1.13 -5.23
N GLY A 106 13.19 -1.58 -4.27
CA GLY A 106 14.65 -1.50 -4.35
C GLY A 106 15.23 -0.09 -4.15
N LYS A 107 14.42 0.91 -3.77
CA LYS A 107 14.89 2.29 -3.65
C LYS A 107 15.22 2.63 -2.19
N ASP A 108 16.46 2.35 -1.83
CA ASP A 108 16.94 2.50 -0.46
C ASP A 108 17.25 3.94 -0.05
N ASP A 109 17.23 4.91 -0.97
CA ASP A 109 17.50 6.35 -0.74
C ASP A 109 16.30 7.25 -1.06
N SER A 110 15.25 6.73 -1.69
CA SER A 110 14.08 7.55 -2.04
C SER A 110 13.18 7.80 -0.84
N PRO A 111 12.35 8.87 -0.87
CA PRO A 111 11.25 9.01 0.08
C PRO A 111 10.33 7.78 0.02
N LEU A 112 9.70 7.47 1.16
CA LEU A 112 8.71 6.40 1.26
C LEU A 112 7.56 6.64 0.28
N GLN A 113 7.10 5.58 -0.37
CA GLN A 113 5.98 5.60 -1.30
C GLN A 113 4.69 5.96 -0.56
N TRP A 114 4.47 5.42 0.64
CA TRP A 114 3.27 5.62 1.44
C TRP A 114 3.38 6.80 2.41
N THR A 115 3.73 7.96 1.87
CA THR A 115 3.55 9.25 2.57
C THR A 115 2.12 9.75 2.41
N PHE A 116 1.63 10.63 3.30
CA PHE A 116 0.31 11.25 3.17
C PHE A 116 -0.03 11.70 1.73
N SER A 117 0.88 12.42 1.06
CA SER A 117 0.69 12.89 -0.31
C SER A 117 0.61 11.75 -1.33
N GLY A 118 1.41 10.69 -1.15
CA GLY A 118 1.38 9.49 -1.99
C GLY A 118 0.11 8.67 -1.80
N ALA A 119 -0.29 8.45 -0.54
CA ALA A 119 -1.52 7.77 -0.17
C ALA A 119 -2.78 8.52 -0.64
N LEU A 120 -2.74 9.86 -0.61
CA LEU A 120 -3.80 10.73 -1.11
C LEU A 120 -3.93 10.64 -2.63
N LEU A 121 -2.81 10.72 -3.35
CA LEU A 121 -2.79 10.55 -4.79
C LEU A 121 -3.34 9.16 -5.17
N TYR A 122 -2.88 8.11 -4.50
CA TYR A 122 -3.38 6.75 -4.70
C TYR A 122 -4.90 6.65 -4.46
N SER A 123 -5.40 7.20 -3.35
CA SER A 123 -6.83 7.20 -3.06
C SER A 123 -7.65 7.90 -4.14
N ILE A 124 -7.14 8.98 -4.75
CA ILE A 124 -7.82 9.69 -5.84
C ILE A 124 -7.86 8.84 -7.10
N ILE A 125 -6.76 8.18 -7.48
CA ILE A 125 -6.69 7.39 -8.72
C ILE A 125 -7.61 6.16 -8.61
N VAL A 126 -7.66 5.51 -7.44
CA VAL A 126 -8.58 4.40 -7.15
C VAL A 126 -10.04 4.84 -7.25
N ILE A 127 -10.41 5.98 -6.64
CA ILE A 127 -11.79 6.50 -6.68
C ILE A 127 -12.18 6.96 -8.09
N THR A 128 -11.24 7.51 -8.85
CA THR A 128 -11.46 7.95 -10.24
C THR A 128 -11.39 6.81 -11.25
N THR A 129 -11.13 5.56 -10.82
CA THR A 129 -11.10 4.34 -11.65
C THR A 129 -10.14 4.42 -12.85
N ILE A 130 -9.13 5.28 -12.78
CA ILE A 130 -8.23 5.54 -13.92
C ILE A 130 -7.35 4.32 -14.24
N GLU A 131 -7.21 3.36 -13.32
CA GLU A 131 -6.21 2.29 -13.40
C GLU A 131 -6.74 0.89 -13.76
N GLU A 132 -8.00 0.73 -14.18
CA GLU A 132 -8.51 -0.59 -14.59
C GLU A 132 -8.15 -1.01 -16.04
N LYS A 133 -7.53 -0.14 -16.87
CA LYS A 133 -7.40 -0.47 -18.31
C LYS A 133 -6.03 -0.66 -18.94
N GLU A 134 -4.90 -0.18 -18.38
CA GLU A 134 -3.70 -0.17 -19.23
C GLU A 134 -2.34 -0.28 -18.55
N ARG A 135 -2.16 -1.36 -17.80
CA ARG A 135 -0.88 -2.03 -17.43
C ARG A 135 -0.88 -2.25 -15.92
N ILE A 136 -1.24 -3.44 -15.43
CA ILE A 136 -0.40 -4.00 -14.38
C ILE A 136 -0.41 -5.53 -14.40
N THR A 137 0.80 -6.08 -14.54
CA THR A 137 1.19 -7.47 -14.35
C THR A 137 0.59 -8.04 -13.06
N GLU A 138 0.29 -9.35 -13.06
CA GLU A 138 -0.44 -10.14 -12.05
C GLU A 138 -0.19 -9.81 -10.55
N THR A 139 0.92 -9.17 -10.20
CA THR A 139 1.27 -8.74 -8.84
C THR A 139 0.36 -7.66 -8.24
N TYR A 140 -0.07 -6.66 -9.01
CA TYR A 140 -0.88 -5.57 -8.46
C TYR A 140 -2.37 -5.92 -8.40
N LEU A 141 -2.80 -6.90 -9.20
CA LEU A 141 -4.12 -7.51 -9.09
C LEU A 141 -4.28 -8.23 -7.75
N ASP A 142 -3.23 -8.88 -7.21
CA ASP A 142 -3.31 -9.52 -5.89
C ASP A 142 -3.44 -8.47 -4.77
N LYS A 143 -2.66 -7.38 -4.82
CA LYS A 143 -2.77 -6.28 -3.85
C LYS A 143 -4.08 -5.50 -3.98
N ALA A 144 -4.53 -5.22 -5.20
CA ALA A 144 -5.79 -4.54 -5.46
C ALA A 144 -6.99 -5.43 -5.13
N ALA A 145 -6.94 -6.74 -5.42
CA ALA A 145 -7.96 -7.69 -5.01
C ALA A 145 -7.99 -7.84 -3.49
N LYS A 146 -6.84 -7.90 -2.81
CA LYS A 146 -6.75 -7.91 -1.35
C LYS A 146 -7.28 -6.62 -0.74
N CYS A 147 -7.04 -5.47 -1.38
CA CYS A 147 -7.56 -4.18 -0.95
C CYS A 147 -9.06 -4.01 -1.25
N SER A 148 -9.55 -4.47 -2.40
CA SER A 148 -10.98 -4.52 -2.73
C SER A 148 -11.73 -5.50 -1.82
N PHE A 149 -11.13 -6.66 -1.50
CA PHE A 149 -11.64 -7.58 -0.48
C PHE A 149 -11.65 -6.90 0.88
N GLN A 150 -10.56 -6.24 1.31
CA GLN A 150 -10.51 -5.57 2.60
C GLN A 150 -11.54 -4.43 2.69
N PHE A 151 -11.80 -3.70 1.60
CA PHE A 151 -12.83 -2.67 1.53
C PHE A 151 -14.26 -3.29 1.56
N LYS A 152 -14.47 -4.41 0.86
CA LYS A 152 -15.73 -5.19 0.88
C LYS A 152 -15.99 -5.85 2.24
N VAL A 153 -14.94 -6.28 2.94
CA VAL A 153 -15.00 -6.92 4.26
C VAL A 153 -15.17 -5.87 5.36
N ASN A 154 -14.54 -4.70 5.28
CA ASN A 154 -14.75 -3.62 6.25
C ASN A 154 -16.15 -3.00 6.17
N PHE A 155 -16.73 -2.88 4.98
CA PHE A 155 -18.15 -2.50 4.86
C PHE A 155 -19.08 -3.53 5.53
N ARG A 156 -18.70 -4.83 5.51
CA ARG A 156 -19.43 -5.90 6.19
C ARG A 156 -19.14 -5.97 7.70
N MET A 157 -18.01 -5.45 8.18
CA MET A 157 -17.66 -5.34 9.61
C MET A 157 -18.36 -4.17 10.31
N ILE A 158 -18.72 -3.10 9.60
CA ILE A 158 -19.47 -1.97 10.18
C ILE A 158 -20.95 -2.33 10.44
N ASP A 159 -21.52 -3.30 9.71
CA ASP A 159 -22.88 -3.80 9.97
C ASP A 159 -22.95 -4.81 11.14
N TYR A 160 -21.83 -5.35 11.63
CA TYR A 160 -21.82 -6.34 12.72
C TYR A 160 -21.94 -5.72 14.13
N GLY A 161 -22.36 -4.46 14.21
CA GLY A 161 -22.61 -3.72 15.45
C GLY A 161 -24.09 -3.49 15.77
N LYS A 162 -25.02 -3.94 14.92
CA LYS A 162 -26.45 -3.91 15.20
C LYS A 162 -27.14 -5.17 14.67
N ASP A 163 -27.73 -5.87 15.63
CA ASP A 163 -28.77 -6.89 15.45
C ASP A 163 -28.30 -8.27 14.97
N SER A 164 -28.24 -9.14 15.97
CA SER A 164 -28.44 -10.59 15.94
C SER A 164 -29.23 -11.11 14.73
N GLU A 165 -28.58 -11.86 13.84
CA GLU A 165 -28.84 -13.28 13.53
C GLU A 165 -27.83 -13.78 12.48
N ILE A 166 -27.15 -14.87 12.81
CA ILE A 166 -26.17 -15.53 11.95
C ILE A 166 -26.92 -16.41 10.93
N ARG A 167 -26.83 -16.09 9.64
CA ARG A 167 -26.96 -17.08 8.56
C ARG A 167 -25.73 -17.03 7.66
N LEU A 168 -24.84 -18.00 7.87
CA LEU A 168 -23.79 -18.38 6.93
C LEU A 168 -24.45 -19.12 5.76
N LEU A 169 -24.26 -18.64 4.53
CA LEU A 169 -24.35 -19.48 3.35
C LEU A 169 -23.07 -19.31 2.55
N PHE A 170 -22.49 -20.46 2.27
CA PHE A 170 -21.26 -20.72 1.52
C PHE A 170 -21.21 -20.01 0.17
#